data_AF-A0A1C6I625-F1
#
_entry.id   AF-A0A1C6I625-F1
#
_cell.length_a   1.000
_cell.length_b   1.000
_cell.length_c   1.000
_cell.angle_alpha   90.00
_cell.angle_beta   90.00
_cell.angle_gamma   90.00
#
_symmetry.space_group_name_H-M   'P 1'
#
loop_
_entity.id
_entity.type
_entity.pdbx_description
1 polymer ?
#
loop_
_entity_poly.entity_id
_entity_poly.type
_entity_poly.pdbx_seq_one_letter_code
_entity_poly.pdbx_strand_id
1 'polypeptide(L)'
;MEAVHLDCGCNGDSFFTQFLSSGAAEQFERGNPKFVGGMSGVELALDVFRRTTGQIPDVDASAYGEKPPEYWAGWSLAYYQWESGMPFREIVSHGLTVSEVCSMYLLHEADISKFAEAADKVIQKSISDGETNLKRIRRANGFTQKQLAEVSGVALRMIQLYEQRQNDINKAQVSTLSRLARSLNCRLEDLMEPQIVTSG
;
A
#
# COMPACT_ATOMS: atom_id res chain seq x y z
N MET A 1 -11.64 10.29 5.94
CA MET A 1 -10.35 10.89 5.56
C MET A 1 -10.66 12.21 4.85
N GLU A 2 -10.25 13.34 5.40
CA GLU A 2 -10.63 14.70 4.96
C GLU A 2 -9.33 15.46 4.64
N ALA A 3 -9.08 15.97 3.43
CA ALA A 3 -7.86 16.77 3.26
C ALA A 3 -8.01 18.16 3.86
N VAL A 4 -6.97 18.48 4.62
CA VAL A 4 -6.44 19.80 4.80
C VAL A 4 -5.95 20.31 3.44
N HIS A 5 -6.31 21.53 3.10
CA HIS A 5 -5.46 22.32 2.23
C HIS A 5 -4.17 22.59 3.00
N LEU A 6 -3.21 21.66 2.94
CA LEU A 6 -1.90 21.85 3.53
C LEU A 6 -1.15 22.83 2.65
N ASP A 7 -1.40 24.12 2.86
CA ASP A 7 -0.44 25.20 2.54
C ASP A 7 0.80 25.12 3.47
N CYS A 8 1.27 23.89 3.75
CA CYS A 8 2.51 23.58 4.44
C CYS A 8 3.69 23.44 3.47
N GLY A 9 3.50 23.78 2.19
CA GLY A 9 4.55 23.74 1.17
C GLY A 9 5.01 22.33 0.78
N CYS A 10 4.28 21.27 1.16
CA CYS A 10 4.56 19.89 0.80
C CYS A 10 3.48 19.33 -0.14
N ASN A 11 3.89 18.71 -1.25
CA ASN A 11 2.95 18.05 -2.17
C ASN A 11 2.33 16.79 -1.53
N GLY A 12 1.19 16.34 -2.06
CA GLY A 12 0.41 15.23 -1.50
C GLY A 12 1.21 13.94 -1.27
N ASP A 13 2.10 13.57 -2.20
CA ASP A 13 2.96 12.38 -2.06
C ASP A 13 3.97 12.51 -0.90
N SER A 14 4.52 13.71 -0.68
CA SER A 14 5.43 13.97 0.44
C SER A 14 4.70 13.84 1.78
N PHE A 15 3.49 14.42 1.89
CA PHE A 15 2.67 14.24 3.08
C PHE A 15 2.32 12.77 3.30
N PHE A 16 1.97 12.03 2.24
CA PHE A 16 1.64 10.60 2.38
C PHE A 16 2.83 9.78 2.88
N THR A 17 4.05 10.13 2.47
CA THR A 17 5.28 9.52 3.01
C THR A 17 5.44 9.79 4.51
N GLN A 18 5.08 11.00 4.97
CA GLN A 18 5.05 11.34 6.39
C GLN A 18 3.95 10.55 7.12
N PHE A 19 2.76 10.42 6.54
CA PHE A 19 1.68 9.61 7.08
C PHE A 19 2.10 8.15 7.29
N LEU A 20 2.76 7.54 6.29
CA LEU A 20 3.29 6.17 6.39
C LEU A 20 4.37 6.01 7.48
N SER A 21 5.23 7.02 7.67
CA SER A 21 6.31 6.97 8.67
C SER A 21 5.87 7.36 10.09
N SER A 22 4.75 8.06 10.24
CA SER A 22 4.20 8.49 11.54
C SER A 22 3.60 7.35 12.39
N GLY A 23 3.34 6.19 11.78
CA GLY A 23 2.58 5.10 12.38
C GLY A 23 1.06 5.31 12.37
N ALA A 24 0.55 6.44 11.87
CA ALA A 24 -0.89 6.69 11.74
C ALA A 24 -1.54 5.75 10.71
N ALA A 25 -0.85 5.46 9.59
CA ALA A 25 -1.28 4.49 8.58
C ALA A 25 -1.58 3.12 9.18
N GLU A 26 -0.65 2.59 9.98
CA GLU A 26 -0.79 1.27 10.62
C GLU A 26 -1.94 1.22 11.63
N GLN A 27 -2.23 2.35 12.30
CA GLN A 27 -3.38 2.44 13.20
C GLN A 27 -4.70 2.45 12.42
N PHE A 28 -4.74 3.13 11.28
CA PHE A 28 -5.89 3.15 10.38
C PHE A 28 -6.15 1.75 9.81
N GLU A 29 -5.13 1.09 9.26
CA GLU A 29 -5.20 -0.25 8.67
C GLU A 29 -5.71 -1.31 9.67
N ARG A 30 -5.43 -1.14 10.96
CA ARG A 30 -5.91 -2.02 12.04
C ARG A 30 -7.30 -1.68 12.56
N GLY A 31 -7.97 -0.69 11.97
CA GLY A 31 -9.31 -0.27 12.35
C GLY A 31 -9.38 0.50 13.67
N ASN A 32 -8.30 1.17 14.10
CA ASN A 32 -8.33 1.95 15.34
C ASN A 32 -9.38 3.08 15.23
N PRO A 33 -10.44 3.09 16.07
CA PRO A 33 -11.55 4.05 15.94
C PRO A 33 -11.11 5.50 15.95
N LYS A 34 -10.03 5.83 16.69
CA LYS A 34 -9.46 7.18 16.73
C LYS A 34 -9.05 7.67 15.34
N PHE A 35 -8.42 6.80 14.54
CA PHE A 35 -7.88 7.15 13.23
C PHE A 35 -8.89 6.95 12.10
N VAL A 36 -9.79 5.98 12.24
CA VAL A 36 -10.79 5.66 11.20
C VAL A 36 -11.90 6.73 11.13
N GLY A 37 -12.38 7.21 12.28
CA GLY A 37 -13.48 8.18 12.32
C GLY A 37 -13.50 9.13 13.51
N GLY A 38 -12.58 8.98 14.47
CA GLY A 38 -12.47 9.86 15.64
C GLY A 38 -11.65 11.12 15.44
N MET A 39 -11.00 11.27 14.28
CA MET A 39 -10.27 12.48 13.88
C MET A 39 -10.87 13.00 12.58
N SER A 40 -11.06 14.32 12.51
CA SER A 40 -11.10 15.01 11.22
C SER A 40 -9.78 14.77 10.49
N GLY A 41 -9.79 14.89 9.18
CA GLY A 41 -8.54 14.73 8.44
C GLY A 41 -7.56 15.89 8.64
N VAL A 42 -8.03 17.04 9.16
CA VAL A 42 -7.17 18.10 9.72
C VAL A 42 -6.45 17.64 10.96
N GLU A 43 -7.17 17.10 11.94
CA GLU A 43 -6.55 16.57 13.16
C GLU A 43 -5.58 15.43 12.84
N LEU A 44 -5.89 14.58 11.85
CA LEU A 44 -4.99 13.53 11.40
C LEU A 44 -3.70 14.11 10.82
N ALA A 45 -3.79 15.11 9.92
CA ALA A 45 -2.62 15.74 9.35
C ALA A 45 -1.74 16.40 10.43
N LEU A 46 -2.35 17.14 11.36
CA LEU A 46 -1.63 17.76 12.47
C LEU A 46 -0.97 16.71 13.39
N ASP A 47 -1.62 15.57 13.64
CA ASP A 47 -1.02 14.44 14.38
C ASP A 47 0.17 13.84 13.63
N VAL A 48 0.08 13.72 12.30
CA VAL A 48 1.20 13.27 11.44
C VAL A 48 2.37 14.25 11.55
N PHE A 49 2.17 15.55 11.33
CA PHE A 49 3.24 16.55 11.44
C PHE A 49 3.89 16.54 12.82
N ARG A 50 3.08 16.51 13.88
CA ARG A 50 3.59 16.44 15.26
C ARG A 50 4.50 15.22 15.45
N ARG A 51 4.17 14.07 14.87
CA ARG A 51 4.95 12.83 14.99
C ARG A 51 6.21 12.81 14.14
N THR A 52 6.20 13.43 12.96
CA THR A 52 7.30 13.33 11.99
C THR A 52 8.28 14.50 12.06
N THR A 53 7.81 15.72 12.31
CA THR A 53 8.63 16.95 12.34
C THR A 53 8.77 17.53 13.74
N GLY A 54 7.93 17.12 14.69
CA GLY A 54 7.86 17.73 16.03
C GLY A 54 7.25 19.14 16.03
N GLN A 55 6.77 19.62 14.88
CA GLN A 55 6.15 20.92 14.71
C GLN A 55 4.68 20.74 14.31
N ILE A 56 3.84 21.67 14.75
CA ILE A 56 2.44 21.75 14.33
C ILE A 56 2.35 23.01 13.46
N PRO A 57 2.07 22.89 12.16
CA PRO A 57 1.89 24.06 11.33
C PRO A 57 0.68 24.87 11.83
N ASP A 58 0.83 26.20 11.81
CA ASP A 58 -0.23 27.13 12.18
C ASP A 58 -1.20 27.26 11.01
N VAL A 59 -2.14 26.31 10.92
CA VAL A 59 -3.13 26.20 9.84
C VAL A 59 -4.51 26.46 10.43
N ASP A 60 -5.24 27.41 9.84
CA ASP A 60 -6.63 27.66 10.20
C ASP A 60 -7.52 26.52 9.67
N ALA A 61 -8.04 25.70 10.58
CA ALA A 61 -8.92 24.57 10.28
C ALA A 61 -10.32 25.00 9.79
N SER A 62 -10.63 26.30 9.76
CA SER A 62 -11.97 26.83 9.47
C SER A 62 -12.20 27.25 8.00
N ALA A 63 -11.22 27.09 7.12
CA ALA A 63 -11.37 27.41 5.70
C ALA A 63 -12.23 26.35 4.96
N TYR A 64 -13.54 26.44 5.12
CA TYR A 64 -14.54 25.63 4.42
C TYR A 64 -14.75 26.16 3.00
N GLY A 65 -13.92 25.69 2.06
CA GLY A 65 -14.06 25.93 0.61
C GLY A 65 -14.49 24.67 -0.16
N GLU A 66 -14.31 24.71 -1.48
CA GLU A 66 -14.41 23.53 -2.33
C GLU A 66 -13.33 22.50 -1.93
N LYS A 67 -13.72 21.22 -1.89
CA LYS A 67 -12.80 20.12 -1.54
C LYS A 67 -11.82 19.93 -2.70
N PRO A 68 -10.50 20.13 -2.48
CA PRO A 68 -9.52 20.03 -3.55
C PRO A 68 -9.29 18.56 -3.98
N PRO A 69 -8.64 18.30 -5.13
CA PRO A 69 -8.30 16.94 -5.57
C PRO A 69 -7.57 16.10 -4.52
N GLU A 70 -6.73 16.70 -3.70
CA GLU A 70 -6.01 16.05 -2.60
C GLU A 70 -6.97 15.53 -1.51
N TYR A 71 -8.08 16.24 -1.28
CA TYR A 71 -9.16 15.76 -0.40
C TYR A 71 -9.74 14.48 -0.92
N TRP A 72 -10.12 14.50 -2.18
CA TRP A 72 -10.69 13.33 -2.81
C TRP A 72 -9.68 12.18 -2.83
N ALA A 73 -8.41 12.45 -3.12
CA ALA A 73 -7.36 11.44 -3.12
C ALA A 73 -7.18 10.76 -1.76
N GLY A 74 -7.15 11.53 -0.67
CA GLY A 74 -7.13 10.96 0.68
C GLY A 74 -8.35 10.07 0.93
N TRP A 75 -9.54 10.60 0.69
CA TRP A 75 -10.79 9.82 0.88
C TRP A 75 -10.83 8.53 0.05
N SER A 76 -10.47 8.60 -1.23
CA SER A 76 -10.45 7.47 -2.16
C SER A 76 -9.42 6.42 -1.75
N LEU A 77 -8.20 6.82 -1.34
CA LEU A 77 -7.19 5.90 -0.83
C LEU A 77 -7.64 5.21 0.46
N ALA A 78 -8.29 5.93 1.37
CA ALA A 78 -8.85 5.36 2.61
C ALA A 78 -9.92 4.31 2.31
N TYR A 79 -10.82 4.62 1.37
CA TYR A 79 -11.85 3.70 0.91
C TYR A 79 -11.22 2.44 0.31
N TYR A 80 -10.28 2.60 -0.61
CA TYR A 80 -9.64 1.48 -1.30
C TYR A 80 -8.82 0.60 -0.34
N GLN A 81 -8.13 1.20 0.63
CA GLN A 81 -7.43 0.45 1.69
C GLN A 81 -8.41 -0.43 2.48
N TRP A 82 -9.57 0.10 2.84
CA TRP A 82 -10.58 -0.66 3.59
C TRP A 82 -11.20 -1.78 2.75
N GLU A 83 -11.56 -1.47 1.51
CA GLU A 83 -12.22 -2.40 0.59
C GLU A 83 -11.29 -3.57 0.23
N SER A 84 -10.05 -3.29 -0.14
CA SER A 84 -9.07 -4.30 -0.54
C SER A 84 -8.36 -4.98 0.63
N GLY A 85 -8.34 -4.33 1.80
CA GLY A 85 -7.52 -4.73 2.95
C GLY A 85 -6.00 -4.57 2.73
N MET A 86 -5.58 -4.03 1.58
CA MET A 86 -4.17 -3.85 1.24
C MET A 86 -3.56 -2.72 2.10
N PRO A 87 -2.37 -2.89 2.71
CA PRO A 87 -1.69 -1.82 3.44
C PRO A 87 -1.39 -0.62 2.55
N PHE A 88 -1.45 0.60 3.09
CA PHE A 88 -1.18 1.84 2.34
C PHE A 88 0.21 1.84 1.71
N ARG A 89 1.20 1.26 2.39
CA ARG A 89 2.56 1.10 1.88
C ARG A 89 2.59 0.26 0.59
N GLU A 90 1.79 -0.79 0.54
CA GLU A 90 1.72 -1.70 -0.60
C GLU A 90 0.97 -1.04 -1.77
N ILE A 91 -0.15 -0.36 -1.49
CA ILE A 91 -0.92 0.45 -2.46
C ILE A 91 0.00 1.43 -3.20
N VAL A 92 0.77 2.24 -2.46
CA VAL A 92 1.67 3.24 -3.06
C VAL A 92 2.86 2.59 -3.77
N SER A 93 3.40 1.48 -3.23
CA SER A 93 4.49 0.76 -3.89
C SER A 93 4.11 0.19 -5.26
N HIS A 94 2.82 -0.03 -5.47
CA HIS A 94 2.26 -0.46 -6.75
C HIS A 94 1.79 0.69 -7.65
N GLY A 95 2.15 1.93 -7.31
CA GLY A 95 1.99 3.09 -8.20
C GLY A 95 0.73 3.91 -7.97
N LEU A 96 -0.16 3.50 -7.06
CA LEU A 96 -1.33 4.30 -6.69
C LEU A 96 -0.94 5.38 -5.67
N THR A 97 -0.10 6.33 -6.11
CA THR A 97 0.35 7.47 -5.30
C THR A 97 -0.75 8.52 -5.15
N VAL A 98 -0.58 9.52 -4.28
CA VAL A 98 -1.56 10.62 -4.16
C VAL A 98 -1.65 11.39 -5.47
N SER A 99 -0.51 11.67 -6.13
CA SER A 99 -0.51 12.31 -7.44
C SER A 99 -1.21 11.48 -8.52
N GLU A 100 -1.03 10.16 -8.52
CA GLU A 100 -1.71 9.26 -9.44
C GLU A 100 -3.23 9.30 -9.21
N VAL A 101 -3.66 9.23 -7.94
CA VAL A 101 -5.07 9.37 -7.61
C VAL A 101 -5.59 10.74 -8.03
N CYS A 102 -4.93 11.85 -7.71
CA CYS A 102 -5.32 13.18 -8.18
C CYS A 102 -5.47 13.26 -9.72
N SER A 103 -4.68 12.51 -10.49
CA SER A 103 -4.83 12.46 -11.95
C SER A 103 -6.16 11.82 -12.41
N MET A 104 -6.78 11.01 -11.55
CA MET A 104 -8.07 10.36 -11.74
C MET A 104 -9.26 11.21 -11.27
N TYR A 105 -9.05 12.51 -10.99
CA TYR A 105 -10.10 13.37 -10.41
C TYR A 105 -11.38 13.44 -11.25
N LEU A 106 -11.36 13.08 -12.53
CA LEU A 106 -12.59 12.90 -13.34
C LEU A 106 -13.60 11.90 -12.74
N LEU A 107 -13.15 11.00 -11.86
CA LEU A 107 -14.01 10.03 -11.16
C LEU A 107 -14.64 10.57 -9.87
N HIS A 108 -14.33 11.81 -9.45
CA HIS A 108 -14.77 12.31 -8.15
C HIS A 108 -16.30 12.48 -8.00
N GLU A 109 -17.00 12.67 -9.12
CA GLU A 109 -18.47 12.72 -9.18
C GLU A 109 -19.11 11.35 -9.47
N ALA A 110 -18.31 10.34 -9.81
CA ALA A 110 -18.77 9.00 -10.08
C ALA A 110 -18.96 8.20 -8.79
N ASP A 111 -19.62 7.04 -8.92
CA ASP A 111 -19.64 6.07 -7.82
C ASP A 111 -18.22 5.62 -7.47
N ILE A 112 -17.92 5.56 -6.18
CA ILE A 112 -16.58 5.23 -5.67
C ILE A 112 -16.07 3.86 -6.13
N SER A 113 -16.96 2.92 -6.47
CA SER A 113 -16.57 1.65 -7.10
C SER A 113 -15.80 1.85 -8.41
N LYS A 114 -16.05 2.93 -9.17
CA LYS A 114 -15.30 3.25 -10.40
C LYS A 114 -13.86 3.64 -10.13
N PHE A 115 -13.61 4.32 -9.01
CA PHE A 115 -12.24 4.52 -8.56
C PHE A 115 -11.59 3.21 -8.13
N ALA A 116 -12.29 2.34 -7.38
CA ALA A 116 -11.75 1.03 -6.99
C ALA A 116 -11.39 0.17 -8.21
N GLU A 117 -12.26 0.10 -9.22
CA GLU A 117 -11.99 -0.59 -10.50
C GLU A 117 -10.76 -0.02 -11.23
N ALA A 118 -10.54 1.31 -11.16
CA ALA A 118 -9.39 1.96 -11.77
C ALA A 118 -8.10 1.68 -10.98
N ALA A 119 -8.16 1.76 -9.65
CA ALA A 119 -7.09 1.43 -8.74
C ALA A 119 -6.64 -0.03 -8.93
N ASP A 120 -7.58 -0.97 -9.01
CA ASP A 120 -7.29 -2.37 -9.30
C ASP A 120 -6.49 -2.56 -10.57
N LYS A 121 -6.83 -1.84 -11.65
CA LYS A 121 -6.09 -1.91 -12.92
C LYS A 121 -4.66 -1.39 -12.78
N VAL A 122 -4.45 -0.31 -12.03
CA VAL A 122 -3.10 0.22 -11.76
C VAL A 122 -2.27 -0.81 -11.00
N ILE A 123 -2.82 -1.35 -9.92
CA ILE A 123 -2.13 -2.32 -9.07
C ILE A 123 -1.87 -3.64 -9.83
N GLN A 124 -2.88 -4.19 -10.52
CA GLN A 124 -2.75 -5.42 -11.32
C GLN A 124 -1.67 -5.28 -12.41
N LYS A 125 -1.63 -4.14 -13.09
CA LYS A 125 -0.61 -3.86 -14.09
C LYS A 125 0.78 -3.82 -13.45
N SER A 126 0.93 -3.12 -12.33
CA SER A 126 2.18 -3.05 -11.57
C SER A 126 2.67 -4.43 -11.11
N ILE A 127 1.78 -5.28 -10.60
CA ILE A 127 2.12 -6.66 -10.19
C ILE A 127 2.56 -7.51 -11.38
N SER A 128 1.86 -7.38 -12.51
CA SER A 128 2.11 -8.17 -13.72
C SER A 128 3.42 -7.81 -14.40
N ASP A 129 3.73 -6.50 -14.48
CA ASP A 129 4.95 -5.98 -15.08
C ASP A 129 6.16 -6.11 -14.12
N GLY A 130 5.88 -6.21 -12.82
CA GLY A 130 6.87 -6.25 -11.75
C GLY A 130 7.49 -7.62 -11.47
N GLU A 131 8.55 -7.59 -10.67
CA GLU A 131 9.19 -8.80 -10.14
C GLU A 131 8.36 -9.40 -9.00
N THR A 132 8.20 -10.73 -8.97
CA THR A 132 7.54 -11.44 -7.86
C THR A 132 8.24 -11.15 -6.52
N ASN A 133 7.49 -11.15 -5.43
CA ASN A 133 8.00 -10.97 -4.08
C ASN A 133 9.08 -12.00 -3.73
N LEU A 134 8.89 -13.27 -4.09
CA LEU A 134 9.90 -14.31 -3.90
C LEU A 134 11.23 -13.95 -4.56
N LYS A 135 11.21 -13.56 -5.84
CA LYS A 135 12.42 -13.21 -6.59
C LYS A 135 13.12 -11.97 -6.03
N ARG A 136 12.34 -10.94 -5.67
CA ARG A 136 12.83 -9.69 -5.06
C ARG A 136 13.53 -9.98 -3.74
N ILE A 137 12.87 -10.70 -2.83
CA ILE A 137 13.41 -11.04 -1.50
C ILE A 137 14.60 -11.98 -1.61
N ARG A 138 14.58 -12.96 -2.53
CA ARG A 138 15.72 -13.84 -2.79
C ARG A 138 16.96 -13.03 -3.20
N ARG A 139 16.80 -12.10 -4.14
CA ARG A 139 17.89 -11.24 -4.61
C ARG A 139 18.42 -10.31 -3.51
N ALA A 140 17.53 -9.76 -2.68
CA ALA A 140 17.92 -8.95 -1.53
C ALA A 140 18.75 -9.75 -0.50
N ASN A 141 18.51 -11.06 -0.38
CA ASN A 141 19.30 -11.98 0.44
C ASN A 141 20.58 -12.50 -0.26
N GLY A 142 20.88 -12.06 -1.49
CA GLY A 142 22.08 -12.46 -2.22
C GLY A 142 22.07 -13.90 -2.76
N PHE A 143 20.92 -14.59 -2.75
CA PHE A 143 20.85 -15.96 -3.24
C PHE A 143 20.59 -16.04 -4.74
N THR A 144 21.25 -16.97 -5.41
CA THR A 144 20.79 -17.53 -6.69
C THR A 144 19.59 -18.46 -6.46
N GLN A 145 18.82 -18.77 -7.51
CA GLN A 145 17.73 -19.75 -7.41
C GLN A 145 18.23 -21.13 -6.93
N LYS A 146 19.42 -21.54 -7.38
CA LYS A 146 20.06 -22.80 -6.98
C LYS A 146 20.43 -22.81 -5.50
N GLN A 147 21.04 -21.72 -5.01
CA GLN A 147 21.38 -21.60 -3.60
C GLN A 147 20.11 -21.61 -2.72
N LEU A 148 19.07 -20.87 -3.11
CA LEU A 148 17.80 -20.90 -2.37
C LEU A 148 17.20 -22.31 -2.34
N ALA A 149 17.23 -23.03 -3.46
CA ALA A 149 16.75 -24.42 -3.54
C ALA A 149 17.49 -25.32 -2.55
N GLU A 150 18.82 -25.19 -2.48
CA GLU A 150 19.68 -25.97 -1.60
C GLU A 150 19.40 -25.68 -0.13
N VAL A 151 19.36 -24.40 0.27
CA VAL A 151 19.17 -24.03 1.70
C VAL A 151 17.74 -24.19 2.19
N SER A 152 16.73 -24.14 1.31
CA SER A 152 15.31 -24.30 1.68
C SER A 152 14.80 -25.74 1.53
N GLY A 153 15.53 -26.59 0.79
CA GLY A 153 15.08 -27.92 0.39
C GLY A 153 13.85 -27.89 -0.55
N VAL A 154 13.53 -26.74 -1.14
CA VAL A 154 12.48 -26.62 -2.18
C VAL A 154 13.12 -26.88 -3.53
N ALA A 155 12.48 -27.71 -4.36
CA ALA A 155 13.01 -28.04 -5.68
C ALA A 155 13.26 -26.77 -6.52
N LEU A 156 14.43 -26.69 -7.18
CA LEU A 156 14.81 -25.56 -8.03
C LEU A 156 13.73 -25.20 -9.06
N ARG A 157 13.12 -26.22 -9.67
CA ARG A 157 12.03 -26.04 -10.64
C ARG A 157 10.84 -25.31 -10.03
N MET A 158 10.50 -25.56 -8.77
CA MET A 158 9.38 -24.89 -8.09
C MET A 158 9.69 -23.41 -7.85
N ILE A 159 10.90 -23.09 -7.39
CA ILE A 159 11.33 -21.69 -7.24
C ILE A 159 11.23 -20.96 -8.58
N GLN A 160 11.72 -21.56 -9.67
CA GLN A 160 11.60 -20.99 -11.01
C GLN A 160 10.14 -20.78 -11.44
N LEU A 161 9.26 -21.76 -11.19
CA LEU A 161 7.84 -21.67 -11.51
C LEU A 161 7.15 -20.52 -10.76
N TYR A 162 7.42 -20.37 -9.47
CA TYR A 162 6.89 -19.26 -8.67
C TYR A 162 7.42 -17.91 -9.15
N GLU A 163 8.72 -17.79 -9.37
CA GLU A 163 9.35 -16.54 -9.82
C GLU A 163 8.98 -16.13 -11.26
N GLN A 164 8.46 -17.06 -12.06
CA GLN A 164 7.96 -16.82 -13.42
C GLN A 164 6.43 -16.71 -13.47
N ARG A 165 5.75 -16.74 -12.32
CA ARG A 165 4.29 -16.75 -12.20
C ARG A 165 3.61 -17.91 -12.96
N GLN A 166 4.35 -18.97 -13.29
CA GLN A 166 3.80 -20.20 -13.89
C GLN A 166 3.06 -21.04 -12.84
N ASN A 167 3.51 -20.98 -11.59
CA ASN A 167 2.74 -21.45 -10.45
C ASN A 167 2.41 -20.28 -9.52
N ASP A 168 1.18 -20.29 -9.03
CA ASP A 168 0.70 -19.34 -8.03
C ASP A 168 1.30 -19.66 -6.65
N ILE A 169 2.14 -18.75 -6.16
CA ILE A 169 2.77 -18.89 -4.84
C ILE A 169 1.76 -18.78 -3.69
N ASN A 170 0.63 -18.10 -3.90
CA ASN A 170 -0.42 -17.98 -2.90
C ASN A 170 -1.17 -19.29 -2.68
N LYS A 171 -1.06 -20.23 -3.64
CA LYS A 171 -1.57 -21.59 -3.55
C LYS A 171 -0.51 -22.60 -3.12
N ALA A 172 0.71 -22.16 -2.81
CA ALA A 172 1.75 -23.05 -2.31
C ALA A 172 1.38 -23.60 -0.93
N GLN A 173 1.78 -24.84 -0.65
CA GLN A 173 1.62 -25.42 0.69
C GLN A 173 2.34 -24.56 1.73
N VAL A 174 1.70 -24.37 2.89
CA VAL A 174 2.26 -23.61 4.02
C VAL A 174 3.64 -24.14 4.42
N SER A 175 3.86 -25.45 4.35
CA SER A 175 5.16 -26.08 4.61
C SER A 175 6.26 -25.66 3.62
N THR A 176 5.93 -25.40 2.36
CA THR A 176 6.85 -24.88 1.34
C THR A 176 7.14 -23.40 1.59
N LEU A 177 6.10 -22.60 1.82
CA LEU A 177 6.26 -21.18 2.14
C LEU A 177 7.06 -20.95 3.41
N SER A 178 6.81 -21.74 4.47
CA SER A 178 7.53 -21.66 5.73
C SER A 178 9.02 -21.96 5.57
N ARG A 179 9.39 -22.93 4.72
CA ARG A 179 10.80 -23.23 4.42
C ARG A 179 11.48 -22.08 3.66
N LEU A 180 10.82 -21.56 2.63
CA LEU A 180 11.33 -20.40 1.88
C LEU A 180 11.51 -19.18 2.80
N ALA A 181 10.50 -18.86 3.61
CA ALA A 181 10.50 -17.71 4.50
C ALA A 181 11.63 -17.79 5.54
N ARG A 182 11.83 -18.96 6.15
CA ARG A 182 12.93 -19.22 7.08
C ARG A 182 14.30 -19.06 6.41
N SER A 183 14.48 -19.60 5.20
CA SER A 183 15.73 -19.46 4.46
C SER A 183 16.01 -18.02 4.02
N LEU A 184 14.97 -17.22 3.81
CA LEU A 184 15.04 -15.82 3.34
C LEU A 184 14.96 -14.79 4.47
N ASN A 185 14.88 -15.25 5.72
CA ASN A 185 14.71 -14.42 6.92
C ASN A 185 13.57 -13.39 6.77
N CYS A 186 12.44 -13.84 6.24
CA CYS A 186 11.24 -13.02 6.09
C CYS A 186 10.02 -13.75 6.68
N ARG A 187 8.89 -13.05 6.75
CA ARG A 187 7.62 -13.68 7.10
C ARG A 187 7.08 -14.44 5.89
N LEU A 188 6.13 -15.34 6.15
CA LEU A 188 5.45 -16.08 5.08
C LEU A 188 4.66 -15.11 4.19
N GLU A 189 3.99 -14.14 4.80
CA GLU A 189 3.14 -13.18 4.10
C GLU A 189 3.96 -12.30 3.15
N ASP A 190 5.24 -12.05 3.46
CA ASP A 190 6.13 -11.27 2.60
C ASP A 190 6.41 -11.95 1.25
N LEU A 191 6.24 -13.28 1.16
CA LEU A 191 6.42 -14.05 -0.07
C LEU A 191 5.18 -14.08 -0.95
N MET A 192 4.01 -13.82 -0.36
CA MET A 192 2.74 -13.88 -1.06
C MET A 192 2.59 -12.68 -1.98
N GLU A 193 1.85 -12.85 -3.08
CA GLU A 193 1.53 -11.75 -3.98
C GLU A 193 0.19 -11.12 -3.57
N PRO A 194 0.07 -9.78 -3.58
CA PRO A 194 -1.21 -9.12 -3.30
C PRO A 194 -2.34 -9.71 -4.13
N GLN A 195 -3.50 -9.91 -3.49
CA GLN A 195 -4.68 -10.48 -4.11
C GLN A 195 -5.73 -9.39 -4.26
N ILE A 196 -5.99 -9.01 -5.51
CA ILE A 196 -7.11 -8.13 -5.82
C ILE A 196 -8.32 -9.04 -5.97
N VAL A 197 -9.14 -9.09 -4.94
CA VAL A 197 -10.41 -9.80 -4.99
C VAL A 197 -11.36 -8.90 -5.76
N THR A 198 -11.56 -9.17 -7.05
CA THR A 198 -12.66 -8.54 -7.77
C THR A 198 -13.95 -9.01 -7.12
N SER A 199 -14.58 -8.14 -6.33
CA SER A 199 -15.94 -8.33 -5.85
C SER A 199 -16.84 -8.44 -7.10
N GLY A 200 -17.26 -9.66 -7.41
CA GLY A 200 -18.11 -9.99 -8.56
C GLY A 200 -19.57 -9.63 -8.35
#